data_AF-A0A3C1GDD3-F1
#
_entry.id   AF-A0A3C1GDD3-F1
#
_cell.length_a   1.000
_cell.length_b   1.000
_cell.length_c   1.000
_cell.angle_alpha   90.00
_cell.angle_beta   90.00
_cell.angle_gamma   90.00
#
_symmetry.space_group_name_H-M   'P 1'
#
loop_
_entity.id
_entity.type
_entity.pdbx_description
1 polymer ?
#
loop_
_entity_poly.entity_id
_entity_poly.type
_entity_poly.pdbx_seq_one_letter_code
_entity_poly.pdbx_strand_id
1 'polypeptide(L)'
;MPVEEIEEEVDKGRPLSRVRLFTLIGGLTGTVTGFFLTIWSSLKWELVTGGKHPVSIPPFVIIGFELTILFGGLSTLLALLILGRLPRLRPSPTYDPRFTLDRFGVAVACPPDRAEAVTALLTASGAEEVRR
;
A
#
# COMPACT_ATOMS: atom_id res chain seq x y z
N MET A 1 4.01 24.34 0.50
CA MET A 1 2.71 24.05 -0.17
C MET A 1 2.93 22.89 -1.12
N PRO A 2 2.00 21.92 -1.22
CA PRO A 2 2.03 20.95 -2.31
C PRO A 2 2.04 21.71 -3.64
N VAL A 3 2.92 21.32 -4.55
CA VAL A 3 2.97 21.90 -5.91
C VAL A 3 2.08 21.01 -6.77
N GLU A 4 0.81 21.38 -6.86
CA GLU A 4 -0.25 20.60 -7.52
C GLU A 4 0.11 20.24 -8.98
N GLU A 5 0.84 21.14 -9.65
CA GLU A 5 1.37 20.95 -11.01
C GLU A 5 2.33 19.75 -11.13
N ILE A 6 3.14 19.47 -10.09
CA ILE A 6 4.06 18.32 -10.09
C ILE A 6 3.28 17.03 -9.86
N GLU A 7 2.29 17.04 -8.96
CA GLU A 7 1.48 15.86 -8.67
C GLU A 7 0.67 15.43 -9.89
N GLU A 8 0.07 16.39 -10.61
CA GLU A 8 -0.71 16.10 -11.82
C GLU A 8 0.15 15.43 -12.91
N GLU A 9 1.37 15.93 -13.12
CA GLU A 9 2.26 15.41 -14.15
C GLU A 9 2.81 14.02 -13.79
N VAL A 10 3.08 13.78 -12.51
CA VAL A 10 3.48 12.45 -12.00
C VAL A 10 2.33 11.45 -12.14
N ASP A 11 1.09 11.86 -11.86
CA ASP A 11 -0.06 10.96 -11.87
C ASP A 11 -0.50 10.55 -13.29
N LYS A 12 -0.29 11.39 -14.32
CA LYS A 12 -0.57 11.05 -15.73
C LYS A 12 0.15 9.78 -16.20
N GLY A 13 1.36 9.52 -15.69
CA GLY A 13 2.19 8.37 -16.08
C GLY A 13 2.22 7.22 -15.07
N ARG A 14 1.53 7.32 -13.93
CA ARG A 14 1.76 6.40 -12.82
C ARG A 14 1.01 5.08 -13.00
N PRO A 15 1.69 3.92 -13.05
CA PRO A 15 1.00 2.64 -13.08
C PRO A 15 0.26 2.40 -11.76
N LEU A 16 -0.88 1.72 -11.84
CA LEU A 16 -1.66 1.36 -10.66
C LEU A 16 -0.82 0.50 -9.71
N SER A 17 -0.84 0.86 -8.42
CA SER A 17 -0.11 0.11 -7.40
C SER A 17 -0.70 -1.30 -7.22
N ARG A 18 0.18 -2.30 -7.29
CA ARG A 18 -0.16 -3.72 -7.06
C ARG A 18 -0.67 -3.99 -5.64
N VAL A 19 -0.42 -3.10 -4.68
CA VAL A 19 -0.93 -3.20 -3.29
C VAL A 19 -2.46 -3.37 -3.28
N ARG A 20 -3.18 -2.72 -4.20
CA ARG A 20 -4.64 -2.82 -4.30
C ARG A 20 -5.14 -4.25 -4.52
N LEU A 21 -4.38 -5.06 -5.26
CA LEU A 21 -4.72 -6.46 -5.52
C LEU A 21 -4.58 -7.31 -4.25
N PHE A 22 -3.54 -7.08 -3.46
CA PHE A 22 -3.36 -7.76 -2.17
C PHE A 22 -4.49 -7.41 -1.21
N THR A 23 -4.89 -6.14 -1.14
CA THR A 23 -6.05 -5.71 -0.34
C THR A 23 -7.32 -6.43 -0.77
N LEU A 24 -7.58 -6.52 -2.08
CA LEU A 24 -8.76 -7.19 -2.62
C LEU A 24 -8.79 -8.69 -2.27
N ILE A 25 -7.69 -9.39 -2.51
CA ILE A 25 -7.58 -10.83 -2.20
C ILE A 25 -7.71 -11.05 -0.69
N GLY A 26 -7.08 -10.21 0.13
CA GLY A 26 -7.18 -10.26 1.59
C GLY A 26 -8.62 -10.04 2.06
N GLY A 27 -9.30 -9.02 1.54
CA GLY A 27 -10.69 -8.72 1.85
C GLY A 27 -11.62 -9.88 1.50
N LEU A 28 -11.53 -10.42 0.27
CA LEU A 28 -12.33 -11.58 -0.15
C LEU A 28 -12.08 -12.81 0.72
N THR A 29 -10.82 -13.08 1.05
CA THR A 29 -10.46 -14.18 1.95
C THR A 29 -11.07 -13.98 3.35
N GLY A 30 -11.06 -12.73 3.85
CA GLY A 30 -11.69 -12.36 5.11
C GLY A 30 -13.20 -12.54 5.10
N THR A 31 -13.88 -12.12 4.03
CA THR A 31 -15.33 -12.33 3.85
C THR A 31 -15.67 -13.82 3.87
N VAL A 32 -14.99 -14.63 3.05
CA VAL A 32 -15.22 -16.08 2.98
C VAL A 32 -14.99 -16.74 4.33
N THR A 33 -13.88 -16.40 4.99
CA THR A 33 -13.53 -16.97 6.30
C THR A 33 -14.54 -16.58 7.38
N GLY A 34 -15.07 -15.35 7.37
CA GLY A 34 -16.05 -14.91 8.37
C GLY A 34 -17.42 -15.55 8.22
N PHE A 35 -17.91 -15.69 7.00
CA PHE A 35 -19.14 -16.47 6.76
C PHE A 35 -18.92 -17.95 7.05
N PHE A 36 -17.78 -18.52 6.66
CA PHE A 36 -17.46 -19.91 6.96
C PHE A 36 -17.42 -20.19 8.47
N LEU A 37 -16.73 -19.34 9.24
CA LEU A 37 -16.61 -19.49 10.69
C LEU A 37 -17.98 -19.44 11.39
N THR A 38 -18.82 -18.48 11.01
CA THR A 38 -20.14 -18.28 11.63
C THR A 38 -21.12 -19.39 11.27
N ILE A 39 -21.18 -19.79 10.00
CA ILE A 39 -22.03 -20.89 9.52
C ILE A 39 -21.58 -22.21 10.13
N TRP A 40 -20.28 -22.52 10.08
CA TRP A 40 -19.76 -23.76 10.65
C TRP A 40 -20.06 -23.85 12.15
N SER A 41 -19.78 -22.79 12.90
CA SER A 41 -19.99 -22.79 14.35
C SER A 41 -21.47 -22.94 14.71
N SER A 42 -22.35 -22.25 13.98
CA SER A 42 -23.79 -22.37 14.15
C SER A 42 -24.30 -23.79 13.87
N LEU A 43 -23.84 -24.41 12.78
CA LEU A 43 -24.22 -25.78 12.42
C LEU A 43 -23.66 -26.83 13.39
N LYS A 44 -22.50 -26.59 14.00
CA LYS A 44 -21.89 -27.55 14.92
C LYS A 44 -22.54 -27.59 16.30
N TRP A 45 -23.03 -26.45 16.80
CA TRP A 45 -23.63 -26.37 18.13
C TRP A 45 -25.16 -26.27 18.12
N GLU A 46 -25.78 -26.02 16.96
CA GLU A 46 -27.25 -25.95 16.76
C GLU A 46 -27.98 -25.11 17.84
N LEU A 47 -27.36 -24.03 18.28
CA LEU A 47 -27.87 -23.19 19.35
C LEU A 47 -29.06 -22.36 18.87
N VAL A 48 -30.27 -22.75 19.29
CA VAL A 48 -31.48 -21.95 19.11
C VAL A 48 -31.46 -20.79 20.12
N THR A 49 -31.13 -19.59 19.66
CA THR A 49 -31.12 -18.37 20.48
C THR A 49 -32.27 -17.45 20.08
N GLY A 50 -33.11 -17.07 21.04
CA GLY A 50 -34.26 -16.19 20.80
C GLY A 50 -35.31 -16.76 19.84
N GLY A 51 -35.42 -18.09 19.74
CA GLY A 51 -36.40 -18.79 18.88
C GLY A 51 -36.11 -18.74 17.38
N LYS A 52 -34.96 -18.21 16.97
CA LYS A 52 -34.56 -18.11 15.55
C LYS A 52 -33.87 -19.40 15.09
N HIS A 53 -33.97 -19.68 13.78
CA HIS A 53 -33.23 -20.76 13.16
C HIS A 53 -31.71 -20.59 13.39
N PRO A 54 -30.96 -21.66 13.70
CA PRO A 54 -29.53 -21.56 14.05
C PRO A 54 -28.72 -20.78 13.01
N VAL A 55 -29.01 -21.00 11.73
CA VAL A 55 -28.45 -20.22 10.62
C VAL A 55 -29.30 -18.96 10.43
N SER A 56 -28.78 -17.82 10.88
CA SER A 56 -29.36 -16.49 10.70
C SER A 56 -28.34 -15.57 10.03
N ILE A 57 -28.61 -15.18 8.78
CA ILE A 57 -27.67 -14.38 7.97
C ILE A 57 -27.41 -12.96 8.53
N PRO A 58 -28.41 -12.18 9.00
CA PRO A 58 -28.19 -10.80 9.45
C PRO A 58 -27.07 -10.61 10.49
N PRO A 59 -26.97 -11.42 11.57
CA PRO A 59 -25.86 -11.30 12.52
C PRO A 59 -24.50 -11.72 11.93
N PHE A 60 -24.47 -12.63 10.95
CA PHE A 60 -23.21 -13.11 10.35
C PHE A 60 -22.55 -12.04 9.48
N VAL A 61 -23.33 -11.13 8.90
CA VAL A 61 -22.81 -10.00 8.11
C VAL A 61 -21.87 -9.12 8.93
N ILE A 62 -22.19 -8.89 10.21
CA ILE A 62 -21.37 -8.07 11.11
C ILE A 62 -19.96 -8.70 11.24
N ILE A 63 -19.92 -10.00 11.53
CA ILE A 63 -18.65 -10.74 11.70
C ILE A 63 -17.91 -10.85 10.37
N GLY A 64 -18.62 -11.11 9.27
CA GLY A 64 -18.05 -11.15 7.92
C GLY A 64 -17.43 -9.81 7.52
N PHE A 65 -18.07 -8.69 7.85
CA PHE A 65 -17.57 -7.34 7.60
C PHE A 65 -16.28 -7.06 8.38
N GLU A 66 -16.26 -7.34 9.68
CA GLU A 66 -15.07 -7.15 10.51
C GLU A 66 -13.89 -7.97 10.01
N LEU A 67 -14.11 -9.25 9.64
CA LEU A 67 -13.05 -10.08 9.09
C LEU A 67 -12.60 -9.62 7.70
N THR A 68 -13.50 -9.08 6.87
CA THR A 68 -13.14 -8.46 5.59
C THR A 68 -12.16 -7.30 5.80
N ILE A 69 -12.45 -6.41 6.76
CA ILE A 69 -11.58 -5.28 7.09
C ILE A 69 -10.25 -5.77 7.68
N LEU A 70 -10.30 -6.72 8.63
CA LEU A 70 -9.10 -7.24 9.29
C LEU A 70 -8.12 -7.86 8.28
N PHE A 71 -8.58 -8.80 7.45
CA PHE A 71 -7.73 -9.46 6.46
C PHE A 71 -7.33 -8.52 5.32
N GLY A 72 -8.23 -7.63 4.88
CA GLY A 72 -7.92 -6.61 3.89
C GLY A 72 -6.81 -5.66 4.37
N GLY A 73 -6.93 -5.16 5.60
CA GLY A 73 -5.94 -4.29 6.23
C GLY A 73 -4.59 -4.98 6.44
N LEU A 74 -4.59 -6.21 6.97
CA LEU A 74 -3.36 -6.97 7.19
C LEU A 74 -2.65 -7.31 5.87
N SER A 75 -3.41 -7.71 4.85
CA SER A 75 -2.86 -7.98 3.51
C SER A 75 -2.29 -6.71 2.86
N THR A 76 -2.94 -5.56 3.07
CA THR A 76 -2.43 -4.26 2.62
C THR A 76 -1.11 -3.91 3.29
N LEU A 77 -1.03 -4.08 4.61
CA LEU A 77 0.19 -3.84 5.38
C LEU A 77 1.32 -4.74 4.89
N LEU A 78 1.07 -6.05 4.75
CA LEU A 78 2.05 -6.99 4.23
C LEU A 78 2.51 -6.62 2.83
N ALA A 79 1.60 -6.23 1.94
CA ALA A 79 1.94 -5.79 0.59
C ALA A 79 2.80 -4.52 0.60
N LEU A 80 2.49 -3.54 1.46
CA LEU A 80 3.31 -2.34 1.61
C LEU A 80 4.72 -2.69 2.08
N LEU A 81 4.85 -3.60 3.05
CA LEU A 81 6.16 -4.02 3.57
C LEU A 81 6.98 -4.75 2.49
N ILE A 82 6.36 -5.68 1.76
CA ILE A 82 7.04 -6.49 0.75
C ILE A 82 7.40 -5.65 -0.50
N LEU A 83 6.42 -4.94 -1.08
CA LEU A 83 6.62 -4.16 -2.31
C LEU A 83 7.44 -2.89 -2.04
N GLY A 84 7.25 -2.28 -0.86
CA GLY A 84 8.04 -1.14 -0.40
C GLY A 84 9.45 -1.52 0.11
N ARG A 85 9.75 -2.82 0.23
CA ARG A 85 11.03 -3.35 0.74
C ARG A 85 11.38 -2.77 2.12
N LEU A 86 10.40 -2.76 3.01
CA LEU A 86 10.50 -2.28 4.39
C LEU A 86 10.68 -3.45 5.37
N PRO A 87 11.32 -3.25 6.54
CA PRO A 87 11.97 -2.01 6.98
C PRO A 87 13.35 -1.84 6.34
N ARG A 88 13.60 -0.66 5.77
CA ARG A 88 14.93 -0.33 5.28
C ARG A 88 15.76 0.22 6.44
N LEU A 89 16.55 -0.66 7.08
CA LEU A 89 17.33 -0.33 8.30
C LEU A 89 18.45 0.69 8.10
N ARG A 90 18.85 0.96 6.85
CA ARG A 90 19.85 1.98 6.51
C ARG A 90 19.27 2.94 5.47
N PRO A 91 19.45 4.27 5.64
CA PRO A 91 19.07 5.25 4.62
C PRO A 91 19.75 4.95 3.29
N SER A 92 19.17 5.46 2.20
CA SER A 92 19.83 5.40 0.90
C SER A 92 21.14 6.18 0.95
N PRO A 93 22.20 5.74 0.23
CA PRO A 93 23.39 6.56 0.07
C PRO A 93 23.08 7.95 -0.51
N THR A 94 22.04 8.04 -1.34
CA THR A 94 21.55 9.27 -1.97
C THR A 94 20.61 10.09 -1.08
N TYR A 95 20.30 9.64 0.15
CA TYR A 95 19.34 10.34 1.00
C TYR A 95 20.01 11.51 1.73
N ASP A 96 19.43 12.70 1.59
CA ASP A 96 19.80 13.90 2.36
C ASP A 96 18.66 14.25 3.33
N PRO A 97 18.94 14.51 4.63
CA PRO A 97 17.91 14.88 5.60
C PRO A 97 17.04 16.09 5.19
N ARG A 98 17.58 16.99 4.36
CA ARG A 98 16.85 18.15 3.81
C ARG A 98 15.64 17.75 2.96
N PHE A 99 15.61 16.51 2.45
CA PHE A 99 14.49 15.99 1.66
C PHE A 99 13.18 15.81 2.44
N THR A 100 13.25 15.73 3.76
CA THR A 100 12.06 15.67 4.62
C THR A 100 11.58 17.05 5.06
N LEU A 101 12.37 18.11 4.80
CA LEU A 101 12.10 19.46 5.30
C LEU A 101 11.61 20.38 4.19
N ASP A 102 12.50 20.82 3.30
CA ASP A 102 12.27 21.93 2.37
C ASP A 102 12.77 21.64 0.94
N ARG A 103 13.51 20.55 0.71
CA ARG A 103 14.12 20.24 -0.59
C ARG A 103 13.54 18.97 -1.23
N PHE A 104 13.58 18.91 -2.55
CA PHE A 104 13.28 17.70 -3.32
C PHE A 104 14.56 17.17 -3.98
N GLY A 105 14.69 15.85 -4.08
CA GLY A 105 15.86 15.19 -4.66
C GLY A 105 15.48 14.27 -5.81
N VAL A 106 16.23 14.35 -6.92
CA VAL A 106 16.12 13.43 -8.07
C VAL A 106 17.39 12.59 -8.13
N ALA A 107 17.26 11.28 -7.94
CA ALA A 107 18.37 10.33 -8.02
C ALA A 107 18.36 9.63 -9.38
N VAL A 108 19.42 9.81 -10.17
CA VAL A 108 19.56 9.18 -11.49
C VAL A 108 20.72 8.20 -11.44
N ALA A 109 20.42 6.90 -11.59
CA ALA A 109 21.45 5.89 -11.78
C ALA A 109 21.93 5.94 -13.24
N CYS A 110 23.18 6.32 -13.47
CA CYS A 110 23.79 6.38 -14.79
C CYS A 110 25.22 5.81 -14.80
N PRO A 111 25.67 5.26 -15.94
CA PRO A 111 27.05 4.86 -16.12
C PRO A 111 27.97 6.09 -16.22
N PRO A 112 29.28 5.95 -15.91
CA PRO A 112 30.19 7.09 -15.72
C PRO A 112 30.41 7.92 -17.00
N ASP A 113 30.26 7.31 -18.17
CA ASP A 113 30.33 7.95 -19.49
C ASP A 113 29.20 8.98 -19.70
N ARG A 114 28.05 8.79 -19.07
CA ARG A 114 26.88 9.68 -19.18
C ARG A 114 26.76 10.67 -18.03
N ALA A 115 27.63 10.60 -17.03
CA ALA A 115 27.55 11.43 -15.84
C ALA A 115 27.57 12.93 -16.18
N GLU A 116 28.41 13.36 -17.12
CA GLU A 116 28.47 14.77 -17.55
C GLU A 116 27.22 15.22 -18.27
N ALA A 117 26.69 14.39 -19.17
CA ALA A 117 25.46 14.68 -19.89
C ALA A 117 24.26 14.81 -18.93
N VAL A 118 24.17 13.93 -17.92
CA VAL A 118 23.13 13.99 -16.89
C VAL A 118 23.29 15.23 -16.01
N THR A 119 24.52 15.57 -15.60
CA THR A 119 24.76 16.80 -14.84
C THR A 119 24.34 18.04 -15.63
N ALA A 120 24.74 18.14 -16.91
CA ALA A 120 24.37 19.25 -17.77
C ALA A 120 22.84 19.36 -17.94
N LEU A 121 22.16 18.22 -18.13
CA LEU A 121 20.71 18.17 -18.25
C LEU A 121 20.01 18.66 -16.97
N LEU A 122 20.45 18.20 -15.80
CA LEU A 122 19.85 18.59 -14.52
C LEU A 122 20.07 20.08 -14.25
N THR A 123 21.27 20.61 -14.51
CA THR A 123 21.55 22.05 -14.36
C THR A 123 20.72 22.89 -15.33
N ALA A 124 20.61 22.47 -16.60
CA ALA A 124 19.79 23.15 -17.59
C ALA A 124 18.29 23.12 -17.23
N SER A 125 17.85 22.10 -16.49
CA SER A 125 16.47 21.94 -16.00
C SER A 125 16.20 22.69 -14.69
N GLY A 126 17.16 23.47 -14.19
CA GLY A 126 16.98 24.31 -13.00
C GLY A 126 17.33 23.66 -11.66
N ALA A 127 18.12 22.58 -11.64
CA ALA A 127 18.60 21.98 -10.39
C ALA A 127 19.52 22.95 -9.62
N GLU A 128 19.15 23.25 -8.37
CA GLU A 128 19.93 24.15 -7.49
C GLU A 128 21.27 23.53 -7.06
N GLU A 129 21.29 22.21 -6.83
CA GLU A 129 22.48 21.48 -6.41
C GLU A 129 22.55 20.13 -7.13
N VAL A 130 23.70 19.80 -7.73
CA VAL A 130 23.94 18.50 -8.38
C VAL A 130 25.16 17.85 -7.74
N ARG A 131 24.97 16.67 -7.14
CA ARG A 131 26.01 15.86 -6.51
C ARG A 131 26.17 14.54 -7.27
N ARG A 132 27.42 14.08 -7.42
CA ARG A 132 27.77 12.77 -8.00
C ARG A 132 27.80 11.68 -6.94
#